data_AF-A0A1A7P845-F1
#
_entry.id   AF-A0A1A7P845-F1
#
_cell.length_a   1.000
_cell.length_b   1.000
_cell.length_c   1.000
_cell.angle_alpha   90.00
_cell.angle_beta   90.00
_cell.angle_gamma   90.00
#
_symmetry.space_group_name_H-M   'P 1'
#
loop_
_entity.id
_entity.type
_entity.pdbx_description
1 polymer ?
#
loop_
_entity_poly.entity_id
_entity_poly.type
_entity_poly.pdbx_seq_one_letter_code
_entity_poly.pdbx_strand_id
1 'polypeptide(L)'
;MKLLHTLTHRILKKNRIEITKRQENTQLYQDNKLLSDGWLQPKTASELLSTPLRQKLIKNIYQSVSMSEAMFNTLYHKAIEQYAELVQELPASETHHHAHLGGMLDHGLEVICFAVKLRQNYLLPPNSAPEEQAQQSEAWTGAVIYSALIHDIAKILTDMEIETTKGRWYLWQGKINTPYRFKHIKDRDYHLHPTMGSYITNYLLSPLSLDWLAKYPEAFSSYFYLAAGHYDKAGLLGEIIQQADKMSVSLYLGGDTTKLKQPQKSFANQILTALRYLIENDLQLNNEKSGSDGWLTDEGLWLVSKTVTDKIRAYLMQQGISVPAQNSKLFDEMQAHRLIEATPDNKAIWNAQIKSNAGWQPQISFTLLKVSPSLIWDSIDKRPTVFNGIVIVNNQSEQKNTDDDNSGTDVNNIIPIDTQEKKFNDSFDFALNLFNTPDNTEQKQDEQKKENSVTNELVHATEKISTLSDTITLLTDNTDQINTEINAEKFVEWLKTSLANDTFPINEPQAKIHFVNDCIFLVTPGIFQVYCQTTAGNTNSWRELQKQFQRLNLHKKKQPGNFNIWTCIIKGDYKTSRVKGYLIENIEFFTNKQYFNNMYLTLQDVNDGEKE
;
A
#
# COMPACT_ATOMS: atom_id res chain seq x y z
N MET A 1 8.93 52.03 33.65
CA MET A 1 10.03 51.80 32.69
C MET A 1 10.87 50.55 32.96
N LYS A 2 11.22 50.18 34.21
CA LYS A 2 12.08 49.01 34.48
C LYS A 2 11.48 47.64 34.07
N LEU A 3 10.15 47.47 34.11
CA LEU A 3 9.50 46.21 33.70
C LEU A 3 9.49 45.96 32.18
N LEU A 4 9.42 47.02 31.37
CA LEU A 4 9.41 46.88 29.90
C LEU A 4 10.79 46.43 29.39
N HIS A 5 11.87 46.92 30.02
CA HIS A 5 13.24 46.60 29.63
C HIS A 5 13.64 45.15 29.98
N THR A 6 13.07 44.57 31.04
CA THR A 6 13.30 43.15 31.39
C THR A 6 12.53 42.20 30.49
N LEU A 7 11.35 42.60 30.01
CA LEU A 7 10.54 41.79 29.09
C LEU A 7 11.18 41.71 27.70
N THR A 8 11.65 42.85 27.16
CA THR A 8 12.31 42.91 25.85
C THR A 8 13.63 42.13 25.84
N HIS A 9 14.40 42.17 26.94
CA HIS A 9 15.63 41.38 27.05
C HIS A 9 15.38 39.86 27.11
N ARG A 10 14.28 39.42 27.75
CA ARG A 10 13.91 38.00 27.78
C ARG A 10 13.44 37.50 26.42
N ILE A 11 12.67 38.30 25.68
CA ILE A 11 12.18 37.95 24.34
C ILE A 11 13.35 37.89 23.34
N LEU A 12 14.27 38.85 23.38
CA LEU A 12 15.46 38.85 22.52
C LEU A 12 16.40 37.66 22.82
N LYS A 13 16.55 37.27 24.08
CA LYS A 13 17.36 36.10 24.47
C LYS A 13 16.70 34.78 24.03
N LYS A 14 15.37 34.69 24.11
CA LYS A 14 14.60 33.51 23.66
C LYS A 14 14.65 33.36 22.14
N ASN A 15 14.47 34.46 21.40
CA ASN A 15 14.59 34.46 19.93
C ASN A 15 16.02 34.13 19.47
N ARG A 16 17.05 34.60 20.17
CA ARG A 16 18.45 34.26 19.84
C ARG A 16 18.74 32.77 20.03
N ILE A 17 18.22 32.15 21.10
CA ILE A 17 18.35 30.71 21.36
C ILE A 17 17.55 29.89 20.33
N GLU A 18 16.37 30.36 19.90
CA GLU A 18 15.58 29.71 18.83
C GLU A 18 16.23 29.85 17.44
N ILE A 19 16.90 30.97 17.15
CA ILE A 19 17.66 31.14 15.91
C ILE A 19 18.91 30.25 15.90
N THR A 20 19.62 30.12 17.02
CA THR A 20 20.77 29.20 17.12
C THR A 20 20.33 27.73 17.03
N LYS A 21 19.20 27.34 17.66
CA LYS A 21 18.61 26.00 17.50
C LYS A 21 18.07 25.74 16.09
N ARG A 22 17.54 26.77 15.40
CA ARG A 22 17.17 26.65 13.99
C ARG A 22 18.40 26.51 13.11
N GLN A 23 19.48 27.24 13.36
CA GLN A 23 20.72 27.11 12.62
C GLN A 23 21.40 25.75 12.87
N GLU A 24 21.42 25.24 14.11
CA GLU A 24 21.88 23.89 14.44
C GLU A 24 20.99 22.80 13.80
N ASN A 25 19.66 22.98 13.80
CA ASN A 25 18.75 22.06 13.09
C ASN A 25 18.84 22.17 11.56
N THR A 26 19.20 23.33 11.00
CA THR A 26 19.46 23.46 9.56
C THR A 26 20.83 22.89 9.17
N GLN A 27 21.79 22.86 10.10
CA GLN A 27 23.11 22.25 9.89
C GLN A 27 23.10 20.71 10.02
N LEU A 28 22.14 20.14 10.75
CA LEU A 28 21.97 18.69 10.90
C LEU A 28 21.26 18.00 9.72
N TYR A 29 20.72 18.75 8.75
CA TYR A 29 20.07 18.21 7.54
C TYR A 29 20.88 18.42 6.24
N GLN A 30 22.16 18.81 6.34
CA GLN A 30 23.02 19.09 5.18
C GLN A 30 24.29 18.25 5.04
N ASP A 31 24.36 17.06 5.67
CA ASP A 31 25.53 16.15 5.49
C ASP A 31 25.17 14.76 4.94
N ASN A 32 24.14 14.66 4.09
CA ASN A 32 24.14 13.61 3.07
C ASN A 32 25.00 14.08 1.89
N LYS A 33 26.30 13.90 2.05
CA LYS A 33 27.29 14.08 0.98
C LYS A 33 27.05 12.99 -0.09
N LEU A 34 26.05 13.20 -0.93
CA LEU A 34 26.12 12.72 -2.31
C LEU A 34 27.42 13.32 -2.85
N LEU A 35 28.44 12.50 -3.05
CA LEU A 35 29.54 12.91 -3.92
C LEU A 35 28.89 13.31 -5.26
N SER A 36 29.45 14.32 -5.93
CA SER A 36 28.93 14.93 -7.18
C SER A 36 28.57 13.94 -8.30
N ASP A 37 28.90 12.65 -8.13
CA ASP A 37 28.86 11.57 -9.10
C ASP A 37 27.83 10.46 -8.77
N GLY A 38 26.93 10.67 -7.78
CA GLY A 38 25.84 9.73 -7.46
C GLY A 38 26.23 8.52 -6.59
N TRP A 39 27.34 8.61 -5.86
CA TRP A 39 27.80 7.59 -4.91
C TRP A 39 27.31 7.87 -3.49
N LEU A 40 26.79 6.84 -2.83
CA LEU A 40 26.41 6.83 -1.42
C LEU A 40 27.60 6.38 -0.55
N GLN A 41 27.74 7.00 0.61
CA GLN A 41 28.72 6.59 1.61
C GLN A 41 28.15 5.46 2.48
N PRO A 42 28.91 4.39 2.75
CA PRO A 42 28.50 3.38 3.72
C PRO A 42 28.38 4.00 5.11
N LYS A 43 27.33 3.62 5.82
CA LYS A 43 27.04 4.07 7.18
C LYS A 43 27.10 2.88 8.14
N THR A 44 27.49 3.17 9.37
CA THR A 44 27.46 2.20 10.48
C THR A 44 26.02 1.93 10.92
N ALA A 45 25.78 0.80 11.59
CA ALA A 45 24.46 0.52 12.19
C ALA A 45 23.97 1.66 13.08
N SER A 46 24.87 2.25 13.88
CA SER A 46 24.53 3.36 14.79
C SER A 46 24.05 4.59 14.03
N GLU A 47 24.68 4.94 12.90
CA GLU A 47 24.25 6.08 12.07
C GLU A 47 22.93 5.78 11.37
N LEU A 48 22.81 4.58 10.79
CA LEU A 48 21.60 4.16 10.09
C LEU A 48 20.39 4.11 11.01
N LEU A 49 20.54 3.63 12.24
CA LEU A 49 19.43 3.50 13.19
C LEU A 49 19.15 4.80 13.98
N SER A 50 19.98 5.85 13.83
CA SER A 50 19.91 7.06 14.67
C SER A 50 18.70 7.96 14.45
N THR A 51 17.95 7.75 13.36
CA THR A 51 16.81 8.63 13.03
C THR A 51 15.73 8.55 14.12
N PRO A 52 15.02 9.66 14.43
CA PRO A 52 13.99 9.66 15.47
C PRO A 52 12.92 8.58 15.26
N LEU A 53 12.55 8.33 14.00
CA LEU A 53 11.60 7.30 13.65
C LEU A 53 12.13 5.89 13.97
N ARG A 54 13.34 5.55 13.51
CA ARG A 54 13.93 4.22 13.71
C ARG A 54 14.16 3.94 15.20
N GLN A 55 14.61 4.93 15.96
CA GLN A 55 14.72 4.82 17.41
C GLN A 55 13.37 4.57 18.10
N LYS A 56 12.30 5.22 17.63
CA LYS A 56 10.94 4.98 18.12
C LYS A 56 10.46 3.57 17.79
N LEU A 57 10.70 3.07 16.58
CA LEU A 57 10.37 1.71 16.17
C LEU A 57 11.10 0.68 17.04
N ILE A 58 12.41 0.82 17.22
CA ILE A 58 13.21 -0.07 18.09
C ILE A 58 12.68 -0.07 19.52
N LYS A 59 12.33 1.10 20.05
CA LYS A 59 11.72 1.23 21.37
C LYS A 59 10.39 0.48 21.45
N ASN A 60 9.53 0.60 20.44
CA ASN A 60 8.25 -0.10 20.39
C ASN A 60 8.44 -1.63 20.31
N ILE A 61 9.45 -2.10 19.56
CA ILE A 61 9.81 -3.52 19.50
C ILE A 61 10.22 -4.00 20.89
N TYR A 62 11.12 -3.28 21.58
CA TYR A 62 11.55 -3.62 22.93
C TYR A 62 10.38 -3.65 23.94
N GLN A 63 9.47 -2.69 23.86
CA GLN A 63 8.27 -2.64 24.72
C GLN A 63 7.27 -3.77 24.45
N SER A 64 7.36 -4.43 23.29
CA SER A 64 6.43 -5.49 22.89
C SER A 64 6.95 -6.90 23.21
N VAL A 65 8.17 -7.03 23.74
CA VAL A 65 8.79 -8.30 24.13
C VAL A 65 9.00 -8.36 25.65
N SER A 66 9.01 -9.56 26.23
CA SER A 66 9.02 -9.76 27.69
C SER A 66 10.41 -10.14 28.23
N MET A 67 11.48 -9.54 27.69
CA MET A 67 12.85 -9.86 28.06
C MET A 67 13.66 -8.68 28.59
N SER A 68 14.76 -8.98 29.29
CA SER A 68 15.71 -7.96 29.76
C SER A 68 16.40 -7.24 28.60
N GLU A 69 16.80 -5.99 28.83
CA GLU A 69 17.53 -5.18 27.85
C GLU A 69 18.82 -5.86 27.35
N ALA A 70 19.57 -6.52 28.25
CA ALA A 70 20.79 -7.24 27.87
C ALA A 70 20.49 -8.39 26.90
N MET A 71 19.40 -9.13 27.14
CA MET A 71 18.97 -10.23 26.27
C MET A 71 18.42 -9.70 24.94
N PHE A 72 17.64 -8.61 24.98
CA PHE A 72 17.16 -7.92 23.78
C PHE A 72 18.31 -7.45 22.90
N ASN A 73 19.32 -6.80 23.51
CA ASN A 73 20.48 -6.30 22.80
C ASN A 73 21.26 -7.42 22.12
N THR A 74 21.42 -8.54 22.83
CA THR A 74 22.19 -9.70 22.36
C THR A 74 21.46 -10.46 21.26
N LEU A 75 20.17 -10.76 21.44
CA LEU A 75 19.42 -11.63 20.52
C LEU A 75 18.79 -10.85 19.37
N TYR A 76 18.18 -9.69 19.62
CA TYR A 76 17.35 -8.99 18.65
C TYR A 76 18.01 -7.72 18.10
N HIS A 77 18.49 -6.81 18.97
CA HIS A 77 19.10 -5.57 18.51
C HIS A 77 20.32 -5.83 17.62
N LYS A 78 21.14 -6.83 17.98
CA LYS A 78 22.30 -7.19 17.14
C LYS A 78 21.91 -7.63 15.74
N ALA A 79 20.82 -8.38 15.60
CA ALA A 79 20.29 -8.78 14.28
C ALA A 79 19.75 -7.56 13.51
N ILE A 80 19.11 -6.61 14.20
CA ILE A 80 18.67 -5.33 13.60
C ILE A 80 19.87 -4.49 13.12
N GLU A 81 20.96 -4.44 13.89
CA GLU A 81 22.21 -3.78 13.46
C GLU A 81 22.83 -4.47 12.24
N GLN A 82 22.87 -5.81 12.21
CA GLN A 82 23.34 -6.55 11.03
C GLN A 82 22.46 -6.26 9.81
N TYR A 83 21.14 -6.28 10.00
CA TYR A 83 20.18 -5.95 8.95
C TYR A 83 20.43 -4.56 8.37
N ALA A 84 20.54 -3.54 9.24
CA ALA A 84 20.81 -2.17 8.83
C ALA A 84 22.10 -2.06 8.00
N GLU A 85 23.19 -2.69 8.44
CA GLU A 85 24.46 -2.63 7.72
C GLU A 85 24.45 -3.42 6.40
N LEU A 86 23.61 -4.45 6.27
CA LEU A 86 23.43 -5.20 5.03
C LEU A 86 22.61 -4.41 4.00
N VAL A 87 21.52 -3.76 4.42
CA VAL A 87 20.61 -3.05 3.52
C VAL A 87 21.02 -1.59 3.29
N GLN A 88 21.86 -1.01 4.15
CA GLN A 88 22.34 0.37 4.06
C GLN A 88 21.20 1.38 3.78
N GLU A 89 21.37 2.25 2.78
CA GLU A 89 20.34 3.19 2.32
C GLU A 89 19.60 2.68 1.07
N LEU A 90 19.55 1.36 0.85
CA LEU A 90 18.81 0.81 -0.28
C LEU A 90 17.30 1.01 -0.11
N PRO A 91 16.58 1.32 -1.21
CA PRO A 91 15.12 1.37 -1.19
C PRO A 91 14.53 -0.05 -1.14
N ALA A 92 13.33 -0.22 -0.60
CA ALA A 92 12.65 -1.52 -0.62
C ALA A 92 11.94 -1.80 -1.96
N SER A 93 11.70 -0.77 -2.77
CA SER A 93 10.90 -0.83 -3.99
C SER A 93 11.25 0.28 -4.99
N GLU A 94 10.78 0.16 -6.24
CA GLU A 94 11.01 1.16 -7.29
C GLU A 94 9.97 2.30 -7.30
N THR A 95 8.72 1.99 -6.89
CA THR A 95 7.55 2.84 -7.16
C THR A 95 6.61 3.00 -5.96
N HIS A 96 6.91 2.35 -4.82
CA HIS A 96 6.03 2.34 -3.64
C HIS A 96 6.56 3.23 -2.51
N HIS A 97 5.86 3.21 -1.37
CA HIS A 97 6.13 4.06 -0.20
C HIS A 97 7.55 3.94 0.36
N HIS A 98 8.20 2.78 0.21
CA HIS A 98 9.58 2.55 0.62
C HIS A 98 10.58 2.67 -0.54
N ALA A 99 10.27 3.46 -1.58
CA ALA A 99 11.17 3.70 -2.71
C ALA A 99 12.28 4.74 -2.43
N HIS A 100 12.28 5.33 -1.24
CA HIS A 100 13.30 6.29 -0.82
C HIS A 100 14.56 5.62 -0.29
N LEU A 101 15.64 6.40 -0.16
CA LEU A 101 16.88 5.96 0.46
C LEU A 101 16.62 5.51 1.90
N GLY A 102 17.08 4.29 2.23
CA GLY A 102 16.84 3.64 3.51
C GLY A 102 15.47 3.00 3.67
N GLY A 103 14.62 3.02 2.64
CA GLY A 103 13.27 2.46 2.70
C GLY A 103 13.24 0.97 3.05
N MET A 104 14.26 0.18 2.68
CA MET A 104 14.35 -1.24 3.06
C MET A 104 14.58 -1.42 4.57
N LEU A 105 15.33 -0.51 5.20
CA LEU A 105 15.53 -0.53 6.65
C LEU A 105 14.23 -0.17 7.38
N ASP A 106 13.54 0.86 6.91
CA ASP A 106 12.29 1.33 7.51
C ASP A 106 11.19 0.27 7.39
N HIS A 107 10.99 -0.30 6.20
CA HIS A 107 10.07 -1.42 5.98
C HIS A 107 10.35 -2.59 6.92
N GLY A 108 11.62 -3.03 7.02
CA GLY A 108 12.00 -4.12 7.91
C GLY A 108 11.63 -3.86 9.38
N LEU A 109 11.90 -2.66 9.90
CA LEU A 109 11.56 -2.29 11.27
C LEU A 109 10.04 -2.20 11.51
N GLU A 110 9.29 -1.68 10.55
CA GLU A 110 7.83 -1.60 10.61
C GLU A 110 7.19 -2.98 10.62
N VAL A 111 7.64 -3.89 9.74
CA VAL A 111 7.17 -5.28 9.70
C VAL A 111 7.46 -5.98 11.02
N ILE A 112 8.64 -5.77 11.64
CA ILE A 112 8.91 -6.31 12.98
C ILE A 112 7.90 -5.79 14.01
N CYS A 113 7.64 -4.47 14.04
CA CYS A 113 6.68 -3.89 14.98
C CYS A 113 5.28 -4.52 14.84
N PHE A 114 4.79 -4.68 13.60
CA PHE A 114 3.49 -5.33 13.37
C PHE A 114 3.52 -6.81 13.70
N ALA A 115 4.58 -7.53 13.33
CA ALA A 115 4.71 -8.97 13.54
C ALA A 115 4.74 -9.33 15.04
N VAL A 116 5.50 -8.60 15.85
CA VAL A 116 5.57 -8.83 17.31
C VAL A 116 4.22 -8.55 17.97
N LYS A 117 3.47 -7.54 17.50
CA LYS A 117 2.12 -7.27 18.00
C LYS A 117 1.11 -8.31 17.58
N LEU A 118 1.10 -8.70 16.30
CA LEU A 118 0.22 -9.75 15.80
C LEU A 118 0.45 -11.04 16.57
N ARG A 119 1.72 -11.41 16.81
CA ARG A 119 2.11 -12.58 17.60
C ARG A 119 1.43 -12.63 18.97
N GLN A 120 1.18 -11.49 19.64
CA GLN A 120 0.51 -11.49 20.96
C GLN A 120 -0.91 -12.08 20.91
N ASN A 121 -1.55 -12.12 19.74
CA ASN A 121 -2.86 -12.73 19.54
C ASN A 121 -2.82 -14.22 19.21
N TYR A 122 -1.63 -14.83 19.10
CA TYR A 122 -1.46 -16.24 18.76
C TYR A 122 -0.90 -17.03 19.95
N LEU A 123 -1.45 -18.23 20.13
CA LEU A 123 -0.93 -19.22 21.07
C LEU A 123 0.13 -20.06 20.36
N LEU A 124 1.41 -19.80 20.68
CA LEU A 124 2.57 -20.46 20.07
C LEU A 124 3.40 -21.17 21.15
N PRO A 125 3.88 -22.41 20.91
CA PRO A 125 3.63 -23.26 19.73
C PRO A 125 2.17 -23.75 19.63
N PRO A 126 1.66 -24.02 18.41
CA PRO A 126 0.32 -24.56 18.22
C PRO A 126 0.18 -25.95 18.85
N ASN A 127 -1.00 -26.27 19.36
CA ASN A 127 -1.34 -27.58 19.95
C ASN A 127 -0.49 -28.02 21.16
N SER A 128 0.31 -27.13 21.74
CA SER A 128 1.09 -27.37 22.95
C SER A 128 0.30 -27.00 24.21
N ALA A 129 0.68 -27.58 25.36
CA ALA A 129 0.10 -27.20 26.64
C ALA A 129 0.47 -25.76 27.02
N PRO A 130 -0.38 -25.02 27.77
CA PRO A 130 -0.11 -23.63 28.13
C PRO A 130 1.25 -23.41 28.83
N GLU A 131 1.70 -24.36 29.65
CA GLU A 131 3.00 -24.31 30.32
C GLU A 131 4.16 -24.33 29.33
N GLU A 132 4.06 -25.18 28.30
CA GLU A 132 5.05 -25.29 27.23
C GLU A 132 5.03 -24.05 26.32
N GLN A 133 3.84 -23.52 26.04
CA GLN A 133 3.68 -22.25 25.31
C GLN A 133 4.34 -21.09 26.05
N ALA A 134 4.13 -20.98 27.38
CA ALA A 134 4.80 -19.97 28.19
C ALA A 134 6.32 -20.15 28.19
N GLN A 135 6.82 -21.38 28.28
CA GLN A 135 8.26 -21.68 28.30
C GLN A 135 8.97 -21.36 26.97
N GLN A 136 8.28 -21.53 25.84
CA GLN A 136 8.83 -21.29 24.50
C GLN A 136 8.44 -19.92 23.93
N SER A 137 7.66 -19.13 24.67
CA SER A 137 7.13 -17.82 24.23
C SER A 137 8.23 -16.95 23.60
N GLU A 138 9.33 -16.72 24.32
CA GLU A 138 10.42 -15.86 23.84
C GLU A 138 11.11 -16.43 22.59
N ALA A 139 11.26 -17.75 22.47
CA ALA A 139 11.84 -18.37 21.28
C ALA A 139 10.98 -18.13 20.04
N TRP A 140 9.65 -18.23 20.18
CA TRP A 140 8.71 -17.91 19.10
C TRP A 140 8.70 -16.41 18.79
N THR A 141 8.85 -15.54 19.79
CA THR A 141 9.07 -14.09 19.55
C THR A 141 10.31 -13.86 18.70
N GLY A 142 11.41 -14.52 19.05
CA GLY A 142 12.66 -14.43 18.30
C GLY A 142 12.50 -14.93 16.87
N ALA A 143 11.84 -16.07 16.66
CA ALA A 143 11.53 -16.59 15.33
C ALA A 143 10.71 -15.59 14.51
N VAL A 144 9.73 -14.91 15.10
CA VAL A 144 8.93 -13.85 14.45
C VAL A 144 9.82 -12.67 14.05
N ILE A 145 10.66 -12.15 14.94
CA ILE A 145 11.55 -11.01 14.65
C ILE A 145 12.54 -11.38 13.54
N TYR A 146 13.19 -12.55 13.64
CA TYR A 146 14.15 -12.99 12.63
C TYR A 146 13.49 -13.24 11.28
N SER A 147 12.25 -13.75 11.27
CA SER A 147 11.49 -13.95 10.04
C SER A 147 11.06 -12.62 9.40
N ALA A 148 10.66 -11.65 10.22
CA ALA A 148 10.36 -10.30 9.75
C ALA A 148 11.59 -9.62 9.13
N LEU A 149 12.80 -9.84 9.67
CA LEU A 149 14.03 -9.31 9.08
C LEU A 149 14.40 -10.03 7.77
N ILE A 150 14.14 -11.33 7.65
CA ILE A 150 14.58 -12.13 6.49
C ILE A 150 13.62 -12.08 5.29
N HIS A 151 12.33 -11.76 5.50
CA HIS A 151 11.29 -11.97 4.49
C HIS A 151 11.58 -11.30 3.12
N ASP A 152 12.19 -10.11 3.14
CA ASP A 152 12.45 -9.30 1.95
C ASP A 152 13.92 -8.92 1.75
N ILE A 153 14.81 -9.30 2.68
CA ILE A 153 16.23 -8.87 2.64
C ILE A 153 16.95 -9.36 1.37
N ALA A 154 16.50 -10.49 0.80
CA ALA A 154 17.10 -11.06 -0.40
C ALA A 154 16.98 -10.20 -1.66
N LYS A 155 16.14 -9.16 -1.63
CA LYS A 155 16.06 -8.17 -2.71
C LYS A 155 17.40 -7.48 -2.97
N ILE A 156 18.27 -7.34 -1.96
CA ILE A 156 19.64 -6.79 -2.15
C ILE A 156 20.54 -7.65 -3.06
N LEU A 157 20.20 -8.94 -3.21
CA LEU A 157 20.94 -9.87 -4.06
C LEU A 157 20.30 -10.09 -5.43
N THR A 158 18.99 -10.03 -5.49
CA THR A 158 18.19 -10.57 -6.61
C THR A 158 17.43 -9.51 -7.38
N ASP A 159 17.06 -8.41 -6.72
CA ASP A 159 16.28 -7.33 -7.31
C ASP A 159 17.16 -6.12 -7.65
N MET A 160 18.36 -6.03 -7.07
CA MET A 160 19.25 -4.87 -7.20
C MET A 160 20.66 -5.24 -7.64
N GLU A 161 21.15 -4.46 -8.60
CA GLU A 161 22.55 -4.34 -8.89
C GLU A 161 23.23 -3.31 -7.98
N ILE A 162 24.01 -3.74 -6.97
CA ILE A 162 24.91 -2.87 -6.17
C ILE A 162 26.34 -2.84 -6.75
N GLU A 163 26.86 -1.66 -7.01
CA GLU A 163 28.23 -1.42 -7.48
C GLU A 163 28.98 -0.58 -6.45
N THR A 164 30.22 -0.96 -6.14
CA THR A 164 31.14 -0.21 -5.28
C THR A 164 32.22 0.44 -6.13
N THR A 165 33.02 1.35 -5.54
CA THR A 165 34.21 1.89 -6.21
C THR A 165 35.26 0.83 -6.55
N LYS A 166 35.14 -0.39 -6.01
CA LYS A 166 35.99 -1.55 -6.34
C LYS A 166 35.36 -2.47 -7.42
N GLY A 167 34.20 -2.10 -7.96
CA GLY A 167 33.42 -2.88 -8.91
C GLY A 167 32.16 -3.49 -8.28
N ARG A 168 31.59 -4.46 -8.98
CA ARG A 168 30.36 -5.17 -8.61
C ARG A 168 30.44 -5.76 -7.20
N TRP A 169 29.46 -5.46 -6.35
CA TRP A 169 29.37 -6.01 -5.00
C TRP A 169 28.49 -7.27 -4.96
N TYR A 170 28.87 -8.21 -4.10
CA TYR A 170 28.06 -9.39 -3.75
C TYR A 170 28.13 -9.63 -2.25
N LEU A 171 27.05 -10.18 -1.65
CA LEU A 171 26.96 -10.42 -0.21
C LEU A 171 28.12 -11.25 0.36
N TRP A 172 28.61 -12.26 -0.39
CA TRP A 172 29.74 -13.10 0.05
C TRP A 172 31.09 -12.38 0.08
N GLN A 173 31.17 -11.14 -0.39
CA GLN A 173 32.33 -10.27 -0.21
C GLN A 173 32.28 -9.51 1.12
N GLY A 174 31.22 -9.69 1.91
CA GLY A 174 31.00 -9.03 3.18
C GLY A 174 30.21 -7.72 3.05
N LYS A 175 30.13 -6.97 4.15
CA LYS A 175 29.37 -5.70 4.23
C LYS A 175 29.93 -4.66 3.25
N ILE A 176 29.04 -3.78 2.79
CA ILE A 176 29.41 -2.64 1.96
C ILE A 176 30.27 -1.69 2.82
N ASN A 177 31.55 -1.56 2.47
CA ASN A 177 32.54 -0.76 3.22
C ASN A 177 33.24 0.30 2.36
N THR A 178 32.78 0.47 1.12
CA THR A 178 33.27 1.49 0.18
C THR A 178 32.08 2.18 -0.46
N PRO A 179 32.25 3.42 -0.97
CA PRO A 179 31.16 4.14 -1.62
C PRO A 179 30.49 3.28 -2.68
N TYR A 180 29.16 3.30 -2.68
CA TYR A 180 28.35 2.40 -3.47
C TYR A 180 27.22 3.14 -4.19
N ARG A 181 26.72 2.55 -5.26
CA ARG A 181 25.50 2.93 -5.96
C ARG A 181 24.71 1.68 -6.29
N PHE A 182 23.44 1.84 -6.61
CA PHE A 182 22.59 0.72 -6.96
C PHE A 182 21.71 1.05 -8.17
N LYS A 183 21.23 0.00 -8.84
CA LYS A 183 20.18 0.07 -9.87
C LYS A 183 19.29 -1.16 -9.76
N HIS A 184 18.01 -1.03 -10.12
CA HIS A 184 17.09 -2.17 -10.11
C HIS A 184 17.26 -3.03 -11.37
N ILE A 185 17.02 -4.34 -11.23
CA ILE A 185 17.07 -5.31 -12.32
C ILE A 185 15.68 -5.40 -12.98
N LYS A 186 15.62 -5.11 -14.30
CA LYS A 186 14.36 -5.01 -15.07
C LYS A 186 13.67 -6.36 -15.32
N ASP A 187 14.44 -7.42 -15.54
CA ASP A 187 13.95 -8.77 -15.85
C ASP A 187 14.26 -9.76 -14.71
N ARG A 188 13.99 -9.34 -13.47
CA ARG A 188 14.29 -10.13 -12.28
C ARG A 188 13.34 -11.32 -12.11
N ASP A 189 13.87 -12.42 -11.60
CA ASP A 189 13.06 -13.56 -11.19
C ASP A 189 12.39 -13.25 -9.84
N TYR A 190 11.10 -12.92 -9.89
CA TYR A 190 10.29 -12.61 -8.72
C TYR A 190 10.13 -13.78 -7.74
N HIS A 191 10.47 -15.01 -8.14
CA HIS A 191 10.46 -16.19 -7.27
C HIS A 191 11.78 -16.40 -6.52
N LEU A 192 12.85 -15.70 -6.92
CA LEU A 192 14.17 -15.98 -6.38
C LEU A 192 14.39 -15.36 -4.99
N HIS A 193 13.98 -14.10 -4.78
CA HIS A 193 14.21 -13.44 -3.48
C HIS A 193 13.58 -14.18 -2.29
N PRO A 194 12.33 -14.70 -2.35
CA PRO A 194 11.75 -15.40 -1.20
C PRO A 194 12.52 -16.67 -0.81
N THR A 195 13.25 -17.29 -1.76
CA THR A 195 13.99 -18.53 -1.52
C THR A 195 15.39 -18.32 -0.95
N MET A 196 15.92 -17.10 -1.06
CA MET A 196 17.31 -16.79 -0.73
C MET A 196 17.50 -16.33 0.72
N GLY A 197 16.43 -16.22 1.51
CA GLY A 197 16.50 -15.83 2.92
C GLY A 197 17.40 -16.76 3.75
N SER A 198 17.31 -18.08 3.53
CA SER A 198 18.13 -19.07 4.25
C SER A 198 19.63 -18.89 4.05
N TYR A 199 20.04 -18.44 2.86
CA TYR A 199 21.44 -18.11 2.60
C TYR A 199 21.89 -16.88 3.41
N ILE A 200 21.01 -15.87 3.47
CA ILE A 200 21.28 -14.59 4.14
C ILE A 200 21.23 -14.70 5.67
N THR A 201 20.54 -15.70 6.22
CA THR A 201 20.54 -16.01 7.66
C THR A 201 21.95 -16.01 8.25
N ASN A 202 22.95 -16.55 7.54
CA ASN A 202 24.35 -16.62 8.00
C ASN A 202 25.03 -15.25 8.15
N TYR A 203 24.52 -14.21 7.46
CA TYR A 203 25.04 -12.84 7.50
C TYR A 203 24.23 -11.96 8.45
N LEU A 204 22.98 -12.35 8.73
CA LEU A 204 22.04 -11.60 9.55
C LEU A 204 22.08 -12.03 11.03
N LEU A 205 22.06 -13.33 11.31
CA LEU A 205 21.97 -13.87 12.66
C LEU A 205 23.34 -14.28 13.18
N SER A 206 23.60 -13.98 14.45
CA SER A 206 24.82 -14.43 15.13
C SER A 206 24.76 -15.95 15.39
N PRO A 207 25.91 -16.65 15.49
CA PRO A 207 25.93 -18.04 15.92
C PRO A 207 25.20 -18.26 17.24
N LEU A 208 25.33 -17.32 18.19
CA LEU A 208 24.62 -17.35 19.47
C LEU A 208 23.10 -17.33 19.31
N SER A 209 22.57 -16.50 18.40
CA SER A 209 21.13 -16.41 18.11
C SER A 209 20.61 -17.71 17.50
N LEU A 210 21.40 -18.33 16.61
CA LEU A 210 21.08 -19.60 15.97
C LEU A 210 21.15 -20.77 16.96
N ASP A 211 22.20 -20.84 17.78
CA ASP A 211 22.36 -21.85 18.84
C ASP A 211 21.23 -21.76 19.86
N TRP A 212 20.77 -20.54 20.16
CA TRP A 212 19.62 -20.32 21.04
C TRP A 212 18.32 -20.80 20.39
N LEU A 213 18.04 -20.44 19.13
CA LEU A 213 16.83 -20.85 18.43
C LEU A 213 16.79 -22.37 18.18
N ALA A 214 17.94 -23.00 17.93
CA ALA A 214 18.06 -24.44 17.68
C ALA A 214 17.63 -25.31 18.88
N LYS A 215 17.58 -24.75 20.10
CA LYS A 215 17.01 -25.42 21.28
C LYS A 215 15.49 -25.64 21.18
N TYR A 216 14.83 -24.99 20.21
CA TYR A 216 13.39 -25.03 19.99
C TYR A 216 13.10 -25.50 18.55
N PRO A 217 13.08 -26.83 18.30
CA PRO A 217 13.07 -27.39 16.94
C PRO A 217 11.90 -26.93 16.06
N GLU A 218 10.71 -26.71 16.63
CA GLU A 218 9.54 -26.24 15.88
C GLU A 218 9.69 -24.79 15.42
N ALA A 219 10.13 -23.90 16.30
CA ALA A 219 10.40 -22.50 15.97
C ALA A 219 11.56 -22.39 14.97
N PHE A 220 12.62 -23.18 15.17
CA PHE A 220 13.75 -23.28 14.25
C PHE A 220 13.32 -23.74 12.86
N SER A 221 12.54 -24.81 12.78
CA SER A 221 12.06 -25.36 11.51
C SER A 221 11.13 -24.37 10.80
N SER A 222 10.21 -23.76 11.54
CA SER A 222 9.29 -22.75 10.99
C SER A 222 10.05 -21.56 10.40
N TYR A 223 11.07 -21.07 11.10
CA TYR A 223 11.95 -20.00 10.63
C TYR A 223 12.67 -20.39 9.32
N PHE A 224 13.30 -21.56 9.25
CA PHE A 224 14.03 -21.97 8.06
C PHE A 224 13.12 -22.31 6.88
N TYR A 225 11.92 -22.85 7.11
CA TYR A 225 10.92 -23.00 6.05
C TYR A 225 10.53 -21.63 5.46
N LEU A 226 10.27 -20.64 6.33
CA LEU A 226 9.98 -19.28 5.89
C LEU A 226 11.15 -18.67 5.13
N ALA A 227 12.37 -18.79 5.66
CA ALA A 227 13.58 -18.25 5.05
C ALA A 227 13.90 -18.92 3.70
N ALA A 228 13.44 -20.15 3.47
CA ALA A 228 13.54 -20.85 2.18
C ALA A 228 12.37 -20.54 1.23
N GLY A 229 11.45 -19.65 1.60
CA GLY A 229 10.29 -19.27 0.79
C GLY A 229 9.07 -20.18 0.93
N HIS A 230 9.11 -21.16 1.84
CA HIS A 230 8.01 -22.07 2.13
C HIS A 230 7.12 -21.54 3.26
N TYR A 231 6.41 -20.45 2.99
CA TYR A 231 5.48 -19.83 3.96
C TYR A 231 4.36 -20.78 4.41
N ASP A 232 3.95 -21.69 3.52
CA ASP A 232 2.97 -22.75 3.80
C ASP A 232 3.48 -23.72 4.88
N LYS A 233 4.77 -24.08 4.83
CA LYS A 233 5.40 -24.96 5.82
C LYS A 233 5.82 -24.25 7.10
N ALA A 234 5.93 -22.92 7.06
CA ALA A 234 6.21 -22.11 8.24
C ALA A 234 5.01 -22.00 9.20
N GLY A 235 3.81 -22.45 8.79
CA GLY A 235 2.61 -22.45 9.62
C GLY A 235 2.21 -21.06 10.09
N LEU A 236 1.83 -20.94 11.38
CA LEU A 236 1.41 -19.68 11.99
C LEU A 236 2.47 -18.57 11.90
N LEU A 237 3.77 -18.94 11.85
CA LEU A 237 4.84 -17.97 11.66
C LEU A 237 4.74 -17.30 10.28
N GLY A 238 4.49 -18.09 9.23
CA GLY A 238 4.27 -17.58 7.87
C GLY A 238 3.07 -16.65 7.79
N GLU A 239 1.97 -17.01 8.46
CA GLU A 239 0.75 -16.18 8.50
C GLU A 239 1.00 -14.84 9.19
N ILE A 240 1.67 -14.84 10.35
CA ILE A 240 2.00 -13.62 11.09
C ILE A 240 2.82 -12.66 10.22
N ILE A 241 3.86 -13.17 9.54
CA ILE A 241 4.73 -12.35 8.69
C ILE A 241 3.97 -11.82 7.47
N GLN A 242 3.18 -12.64 6.79
CA GLN A 242 2.37 -12.17 5.65
C GLN A 242 1.33 -11.12 6.06
N GLN A 243 0.76 -11.22 7.26
CA GLN A 243 -0.15 -10.19 7.77
C GLN A 243 0.62 -8.92 8.14
N ALA A 244 1.76 -9.04 8.82
CA ALA A 244 2.59 -7.90 9.19
C ALA A 244 3.07 -7.09 7.98
N ASP A 245 3.52 -7.79 6.93
CA ASP A 245 3.93 -7.18 5.66
C ASP A 245 2.78 -6.39 5.01
N LYS A 246 1.60 -7.00 4.88
CA LYS A 246 0.40 -6.31 4.36
C LYS A 246 0.04 -5.07 5.19
N MET A 247 0.14 -5.17 6.52
CA MET A 247 -0.17 -4.06 7.43
C MET A 247 0.79 -2.89 7.22
N SER A 248 2.10 -3.18 7.09
CA SER A 248 3.11 -2.16 6.81
C SER A 248 2.80 -1.36 5.55
N VAL A 249 2.31 -2.02 4.48
CA VAL A 249 1.93 -1.35 3.22
C VAL A 249 0.59 -0.60 3.32
N SER A 250 -0.42 -1.19 3.96
CA SER A 250 -1.80 -0.67 3.99
C SER A 250 -2.00 0.64 4.75
N LEU A 251 -1.16 0.89 5.77
CA LEU A 251 -1.24 2.11 6.58
C LEU A 251 -0.95 3.38 5.75
N TYR A 252 -0.09 3.27 4.75
CA TYR A 252 0.30 4.36 3.87
C TYR A 252 -0.68 4.63 2.73
N LEU A 253 -1.52 3.65 2.39
CA LEU A 253 -2.56 3.76 1.36
C LEU A 253 -3.83 4.47 1.86
N GLY A 254 -3.86 4.93 3.12
CA GLY A 254 -5.04 5.58 3.72
C GLY A 254 -6.21 4.62 3.96
N GLY A 255 -5.92 3.31 4.04
CA GLY A 255 -6.91 2.29 4.37
C GLY A 255 -7.32 2.37 5.83
N ASP A 256 -8.62 2.37 6.09
CA ASP A 256 -9.22 2.39 7.43
C ASP A 256 -8.86 1.09 8.18
N THR A 257 -7.98 1.18 9.19
CA THR A 257 -7.52 0.03 9.98
C THR A 257 -8.62 -0.61 10.83
N THR A 258 -9.75 0.08 11.01
CA THR A 258 -10.91 -0.45 11.75
C THR A 258 -11.78 -1.38 10.90
N LYS A 259 -11.64 -1.37 9.57
CA LYS A 259 -12.30 -2.32 8.65
C LYS A 259 -11.62 -3.69 8.61
N LEU A 260 -10.49 -3.86 9.30
CA LEU A 260 -9.77 -5.14 9.43
C LEU A 260 -10.41 -6.11 10.44
N LYS A 261 -11.52 -5.75 11.09
CA LYS A 261 -12.22 -6.67 12.02
C LYS A 261 -13.04 -7.77 11.35
N GLN A 262 -13.03 -7.87 10.03
CA GLN A 262 -13.37 -9.11 9.33
C GLN A 262 -12.38 -9.31 8.20
N PRO A 263 -11.89 -10.54 7.95
CA PRO A 263 -11.10 -10.82 6.76
C PRO A 263 -12.03 -10.62 5.56
N GLN A 264 -12.06 -9.42 4.99
CA GLN A 264 -12.49 -9.28 3.60
C GLN A 264 -11.42 -10.01 2.80
N LYS A 265 -11.72 -11.28 2.49
CA LYS A 265 -11.00 -12.05 1.48
C LYS A 265 -10.80 -11.10 0.29
N SER A 266 -9.57 -10.94 -0.19
CA SER A 266 -9.29 -10.18 -1.41
C SER A 266 -10.24 -10.64 -2.52
N PHE A 267 -10.55 -9.79 -3.50
CA PHE A 267 -11.42 -10.19 -4.61
C PHE A 267 -10.90 -11.47 -5.30
N ALA A 268 -9.58 -11.63 -5.42
CA ALA A 268 -8.94 -12.89 -5.81
C ALA A 268 -9.23 -14.08 -4.88
N ASN A 269 -9.13 -13.91 -3.56
CA ASN A 269 -9.50 -14.96 -2.59
C ASN A 269 -10.99 -15.28 -2.59
N GLN A 270 -11.85 -14.31 -2.93
CA GLN A 270 -13.27 -14.51 -3.11
C GLN A 270 -13.53 -15.33 -4.38
N ILE A 271 -12.86 -15.01 -5.49
CA ILE A 271 -12.89 -15.81 -6.72
C ILE A 271 -12.40 -17.23 -6.46
N LEU A 272 -11.30 -17.41 -5.73
CA LEU A 272 -10.77 -18.73 -5.40
C LEU A 272 -11.72 -19.51 -4.48
N THR A 273 -12.32 -18.84 -3.49
CA THR A 273 -13.35 -19.45 -2.63
C THR A 273 -14.56 -19.89 -3.46
N ALA A 274 -15.03 -19.04 -4.38
CA ALA A 274 -16.12 -19.36 -5.29
C ALA A 274 -15.77 -20.55 -6.19
N LEU A 275 -14.56 -20.56 -6.75
CA LEU A 275 -14.09 -21.62 -7.62
C LEU A 275 -13.99 -22.97 -6.89
N ARG A 276 -13.45 -23.00 -5.66
CA ARG A 276 -13.41 -24.21 -4.82
C ARG A 276 -14.82 -24.74 -4.53
N TYR A 277 -15.73 -23.86 -4.14
CA TYR A 277 -17.13 -24.22 -3.89
C TYR A 277 -17.80 -24.80 -5.13
N LEU A 278 -17.62 -24.16 -6.30
CA LEU A 278 -18.21 -24.60 -7.56
C LEU A 278 -17.65 -25.96 -8.00
N ILE A 279 -16.35 -26.19 -7.85
CA ILE A 279 -15.72 -27.49 -8.18
C ILE A 279 -16.28 -28.62 -7.30
N GLU A 280 -16.57 -28.34 -6.04
CA GLU A 280 -17.08 -29.34 -5.10
C GLU A 280 -18.59 -29.62 -5.29
N ASN A 281 -19.39 -28.61 -5.67
CA ASN A 281 -20.85 -28.71 -5.60
C ASN A 281 -21.60 -28.58 -6.94
N ASP A 282 -21.01 -27.99 -7.98
CA ASP A 282 -21.76 -27.58 -9.19
C ASP A 282 -21.06 -27.88 -10.53
N LEU A 283 -19.74 -27.96 -10.57
CA LEU A 283 -19.00 -28.26 -11.80
C LEU A 283 -18.80 -29.77 -11.96
N GLN A 284 -19.11 -30.28 -13.15
CA GLN A 284 -18.86 -31.68 -13.48
C GLN A 284 -17.49 -31.82 -14.14
N LEU A 285 -16.58 -32.54 -13.47
CA LEU A 285 -15.23 -32.81 -13.97
C LEU A 285 -15.11 -34.21 -14.55
N ASN A 286 -14.28 -34.36 -15.60
CA ASN A 286 -13.79 -35.65 -16.12
C ASN A 286 -14.86 -36.62 -16.64
N ASN A 287 -15.98 -36.14 -17.21
CA ASN A 287 -16.93 -37.03 -17.87
C ASN A 287 -16.29 -37.67 -19.12
N GLU A 288 -16.26 -39.00 -19.18
CA GLU A 288 -15.63 -39.74 -20.28
C GLU A 288 -16.50 -39.83 -21.55
N LYS A 289 -17.83 -39.68 -21.40
CA LYS A 289 -18.81 -39.95 -22.47
C LYS A 289 -19.63 -38.73 -22.88
N SER A 290 -19.41 -37.57 -22.25
CA SER A 290 -20.16 -36.34 -22.49
C SER A 290 -19.31 -35.10 -22.21
N GLY A 291 -19.83 -33.93 -22.54
CA GLY A 291 -19.21 -32.66 -22.15
C GLY A 291 -19.01 -32.56 -20.63
N SER A 292 -17.96 -31.86 -20.21
CA SER A 292 -17.63 -31.55 -18.81
C SER A 292 -17.43 -30.04 -18.67
N ASP A 293 -17.57 -29.53 -17.45
CA ASP A 293 -17.19 -28.16 -17.11
C ASP A 293 -15.67 -28.01 -16.94
N GLY A 294 -14.96 -29.13 -16.77
CA GLY A 294 -13.50 -29.18 -16.80
C GLY A 294 -12.89 -30.58 -16.83
N TRP A 295 -11.58 -30.60 -17.06
CA TRP A 295 -10.77 -31.81 -17.16
C TRP A 295 -9.49 -31.65 -16.34
N LEU A 296 -9.29 -32.53 -15.36
CA LEU A 296 -8.04 -32.61 -14.60
C LEU A 296 -7.06 -33.52 -15.32
N THR A 297 -5.91 -32.98 -15.71
CA THR A 297 -4.79 -33.72 -16.34
C THR A 297 -3.54 -33.64 -15.48
N ASP A 298 -2.49 -34.38 -15.82
CA ASP A 298 -1.19 -34.27 -15.15
C ASP A 298 -0.56 -32.86 -15.30
N GLU A 299 -0.96 -32.13 -16.35
CA GLU A 299 -0.46 -30.77 -16.61
C GLU A 299 -1.21 -29.66 -15.85
N GLY A 300 -2.42 -29.95 -15.36
CA GLY A 300 -3.26 -28.97 -14.68
C GLY A 300 -4.76 -29.24 -14.81
N LEU A 301 -5.55 -28.40 -14.14
CA LEU A 301 -7.01 -28.39 -14.23
C LEU A 301 -7.46 -27.44 -15.34
N TRP A 302 -8.11 -27.98 -16.36
CA TRP A 302 -8.63 -27.23 -17.50
C TRP A 302 -10.12 -26.98 -17.31
N LEU A 303 -10.55 -25.72 -17.30
CA LEU A 303 -11.93 -25.31 -17.02
C LEU A 303 -12.53 -24.56 -18.21
N VAL A 304 -13.79 -24.82 -18.56
CA VAL A 304 -14.46 -24.11 -19.65
C VAL A 304 -14.66 -22.64 -19.29
N SER A 305 -13.99 -21.73 -20.01
CA SER A 305 -13.81 -20.34 -19.58
C SER A 305 -15.13 -19.60 -19.37
N LYS A 306 -16.04 -19.60 -20.35
CA LYS A 306 -17.31 -18.87 -20.27
C LYS A 306 -18.21 -19.43 -19.15
N THR A 307 -18.42 -20.75 -19.14
CA THR A 307 -19.33 -21.41 -18.18
C THR A 307 -18.87 -21.19 -16.74
N VAL A 308 -17.57 -21.38 -16.46
CA VAL A 308 -17.03 -21.25 -15.11
C VAL A 308 -17.01 -19.79 -14.65
N THR A 309 -16.61 -18.85 -15.50
CA THR A 309 -16.63 -17.41 -15.18
C THR A 309 -18.03 -16.89 -14.90
N ASP A 310 -19.04 -17.32 -15.68
CA ASP A 310 -20.43 -16.91 -15.46
C ASP A 310 -20.98 -17.48 -14.14
N LYS A 311 -20.63 -18.73 -13.79
CA LYS A 311 -20.96 -19.35 -12.50
C LYS A 311 -20.26 -18.67 -11.31
N ILE A 312 -18.97 -18.32 -11.44
CA ILE A 312 -18.23 -17.55 -10.43
C ILE A 312 -18.89 -16.20 -10.19
N ARG A 313 -19.24 -15.47 -11.26
CA ARG A 313 -19.95 -14.18 -11.14
C ARG A 313 -21.27 -14.35 -10.42
N ALA A 314 -22.09 -15.33 -10.80
CA ALA A 314 -23.37 -15.58 -10.18
C ALA A 314 -23.22 -15.87 -8.67
N TYR A 315 -22.25 -16.71 -8.30
CA TYR A 315 -21.95 -17.03 -6.90
C TYR A 315 -21.52 -15.80 -6.10
N LEU A 316 -20.61 -14.99 -6.64
CA LEU A 316 -20.13 -13.78 -5.97
C LEU A 316 -21.23 -12.71 -5.83
N MET A 317 -22.06 -12.52 -6.86
CA MET A 317 -23.20 -11.60 -6.80
C MET A 317 -24.24 -12.04 -5.75
N GLN A 318 -24.47 -13.35 -5.58
CA GLN A 318 -25.36 -13.89 -4.55
C GLN A 318 -24.83 -13.59 -3.13
N GLN A 319 -23.51 -13.52 -2.95
CA GLN A 319 -22.86 -13.16 -1.69
C GLN A 319 -22.77 -11.63 -1.47
N GLY A 320 -23.40 -10.82 -2.33
CA GLY A 320 -23.39 -9.36 -2.22
C GLY A 320 -22.09 -8.70 -2.67
N ILE A 321 -21.21 -9.42 -3.37
CA ILE A 321 -19.93 -8.93 -3.88
C ILE A 321 -20.14 -8.32 -5.28
N SER A 322 -19.64 -7.10 -5.50
CA SER A 322 -19.66 -6.45 -6.80
C SER A 322 -18.64 -7.08 -7.75
N VAL A 323 -19.07 -7.54 -8.92
CA VAL A 323 -18.22 -8.23 -9.91
C VAL A 323 -18.29 -7.48 -11.25
N PRO A 324 -17.19 -7.36 -12.01
CA PRO A 324 -17.23 -6.81 -13.36
C PRO A 324 -18.22 -7.53 -14.28
N ALA A 325 -19.00 -6.75 -15.03
CA ALA A 325 -19.95 -7.27 -16.00
C ALA A 325 -19.26 -7.98 -17.19
N GLN A 326 -18.05 -7.57 -17.53
CA GLN A 326 -17.27 -8.14 -18.64
C GLN A 326 -16.43 -9.33 -18.17
N ASN A 327 -16.47 -10.46 -18.90
CA ASN A 327 -15.65 -11.65 -18.62
C ASN A 327 -14.15 -11.36 -18.74
N SER A 328 -13.75 -10.48 -19.67
CA SER A 328 -12.35 -10.05 -19.87
C SER A 328 -11.71 -9.52 -18.60
N LYS A 329 -12.39 -8.61 -17.89
CA LYS A 329 -11.90 -8.04 -16.63
C LYS A 329 -11.75 -9.08 -15.52
N LEU A 330 -12.58 -10.13 -15.51
CA LEU A 330 -12.44 -11.21 -14.54
C LEU A 330 -11.23 -12.09 -14.88
N PHE A 331 -10.96 -12.32 -16.17
CA PHE A 331 -9.76 -13.02 -16.60
C PHE A 331 -8.49 -12.24 -16.26
N ASP A 332 -8.48 -10.92 -16.49
CA ASP A 332 -7.36 -10.03 -16.16
C ASP A 332 -7.06 -10.09 -14.65
N GLU A 333 -8.09 -10.04 -13.81
CA GLU A 333 -7.97 -10.14 -12.36
C GLU A 333 -7.44 -11.52 -11.90
N MET A 334 -7.99 -12.60 -12.48
CA MET A 334 -7.53 -13.96 -12.19
C MET A 334 -6.07 -14.16 -12.60
N GLN A 335 -5.63 -13.55 -13.71
CA GLN A 335 -4.26 -13.60 -14.19
C GLN A 335 -3.33 -12.74 -13.32
N ALA A 336 -3.73 -11.51 -12.99
CA ALA A 336 -2.98 -10.59 -12.12
C ALA A 336 -2.70 -11.20 -10.74
N HIS A 337 -3.65 -11.97 -10.21
CA HIS A 337 -3.54 -12.66 -8.92
C HIS A 337 -3.10 -14.13 -9.01
N ARG A 338 -2.62 -14.59 -10.19
CA ARG A 338 -2.08 -15.94 -10.41
C ARG A 338 -3.04 -17.08 -10.05
N LEU A 339 -4.33 -16.88 -10.25
CA LEU A 339 -5.35 -17.92 -10.12
C LEU A 339 -5.43 -18.83 -11.35
N ILE A 340 -4.93 -18.35 -12.50
CA ILE A 340 -4.88 -19.07 -13.79
C ILE A 340 -3.46 -18.99 -14.39
N GLU A 341 -3.06 -20.04 -15.11
CA GLU A 341 -1.85 -20.08 -15.91
C GLU A 341 -2.08 -19.44 -17.27
N ALA A 342 -1.24 -18.45 -17.60
CA ALA A 342 -1.28 -17.78 -18.89
C ALA A 342 -0.70 -18.64 -20.01
N THR A 343 -1.22 -18.46 -21.21
CA THR A 343 -0.62 -18.98 -22.45
C THR A 343 0.79 -18.40 -22.68
N PRO A 344 1.61 -19.01 -23.55
CA PRO A 344 2.92 -18.47 -23.92
C PRO A 344 2.89 -17.01 -24.42
N ASP A 345 1.78 -16.58 -25.01
CA ASP A 345 1.55 -15.19 -25.46
C ASP A 345 0.99 -14.27 -24.36
N ASN A 346 1.07 -14.68 -23.09
CA ASN A 346 0.56 -13.97 -21.92
C ASN A 346 -0.96 -13.68 -21.93
N LYS A 347 -1.76 -14.54 -22.59
CA LYS A 347 -3.24 -14.47 -22.56
C LYS A 347 -3.84 -15.48 -21.59
N ALA A 348 -4.97 -15.14 -20.99
CA ALA A 348 -5.70 -15.99 -20.03
C ALA A 348 -6.39 -17.25 -20.64
N ILE A 349 -6.72 -17.22 -21.93
CA ILE A 349 -7.57 -18.26 -22.57
C ILE A 349 -6.73 -19.19 -23.44
N TRP A 350 -6.87 -20.49 -23.20
CA TRP A 350 -6.29 -21.57 -24.00
C TRP A 350 -7.32 -22.09 -25.01
N ASN A 351 -6.90 -22.37 -26.25
CA ASN A 351 -7.74 -23.06 -27.22
C ASN A 351 -7.28 -24.52 -27.33
N ALA A 352 -8.15 -25.46 -26.95
CA ALA A 352 -7.79 -26.87 -26.95
C ALA A 352 -8.93 -27.77 -27.43
N GLN A 353 -8.56 -28.92 -27.99
CA GLN A 353 -9.46 -30.02 -28.29
C GLN A 353 -9.33 -31.11 -27.24
N ILE A 354 -10.47 -31.68 -26.85
CA ILE A 354 -10.50 -32.77 -25.87
C ILE A 354 -10.67 -34.09 -26.62
N LYS A 355 -9.85 -35.08 -26.30
CA LYS A 355 -9.99 -36.44 -26.82
C LYS A 355 -10.01 -37.42 -25.65
N SER A 356 -11.16 -38.04 -25.41
CA SER A 356 -11.30 -39.12 -24.45
C SER A 356 -10.89 -40.46 -25.04
N ASN A 357 -10.26 -41.31 -24.24
CA ASN A 357 -9.96 -42.69 -24.61
C ASN A 357 -11.22 -43.57 -24.77
N ALA A 358 -12.38 -43.11 -24.26
CA ALA A 358 -13.68 -43.74 -24.46
C ALA A 358 -14.32 -43.45 -25.83
N GLY A 359 -13.60 -42.76 -26.73
CA GLY A 359 -14.05 -42.47 -28.10
C GLY A 359 -14.84 -41.15 -28.25
N TRP A 360 -15.02 -40.39 -27.16
CA TRP A 360 -15.59 -39.04 -27.23
C TRP A 360 -14.54 -38.02 -27.69
N GLN A 361 -14.72 -37.49 -28.90
CA GLN A 361 -13.88 -36.44 -29.48
C GLN A 361 -14.76 -35.40 -30.20
N PRO A 362 -15.15 -34.31 -29.53
CA PRO A 362 -15.86 -33.22 -30.18
C PRO A 362 -15.02 -32.60 -31.30
N GLN A 363 -15.66 -32.26 -32.42
CA GLN A 363 -15.05 -31.56 -33.57
C GLN A 363 -14.89 -30.05 -33.33
N ILE A 364 -15.20 -29.57 -32.13
CA ILE A 364 -15.19 -28.16 -31.73
C ILE A 364 -14.03 -27.95 -30.76
N SER A 365 -13.29 -26.86 -30.94
CA SER A 365 -12.26 -26.42 -29.99
C SER A 365 -12.91 -25.67 -28.82
N PHE A 366 -12.44 -25.93 -27.61
CA PHE A 366 -12.90 -25.27 -26.39
C PHE A 366 -11.96 -24.13 -26.01
N THR A 367 -12.55 -23.05 -25.48
CA THR A 367 -11.83 -21.99 -24.76
C THR A 367 -11.73 -22.37 -23.28
N LEU A 368 -10.51 -22.62 -22.81
CA LEU A 368 -10.23 -23.15 -21.47
C LEU A 368 -9.39 -22.19 -20.63
N LEU A 369 -9.60 -22.21 -19.32
CA LEU A 369 -8.72 -21.66 -18.31
C LEU A 369 -7.89 -22.79 -17.72
N LYS A 370 -6.59 -22.59 -17.59
CA LYS A 370 -5.71 -23.55 -16.93
C LYS A 370 -5.47 -23.10 -15.50
N VAL A 371 -5.82 -23.93 -14.52
CA VAL A 371 -5.69 -23.66 -13.09
C VAL A 371 -4.76 -24.71 -12.48
N SER A 372 -3.84 -24.28 -11.62
CA SER A 372 -3.02 -25.23 -10.87
C SER A 372 -3.87 -26.04 -9.90
N PRO A 373 -3.82 -27.38 -9.90
CA PRO A 373 -4.56 -28.22 -8.98
C PRO A 373 -4.24 -27.95 -7.49
N SER A 374 -3.06 -27.41 -7.19
CA SER A 374 -2.68 -27.04 -5.81
C SER A 374 -3.46 -25.82 -5.28
N LEU A 375 -4.02 -24.99 -6.15
CA LEU A 375 -4.86 -23.87 -5.75
C LEU A 375 -6.25 -24.34 -5.31
N ILE A 376 -6.72 -25.49 -5.82
CA ILE A 376 -8.07 -26.01 -5.55
C ILE A 376 -8.05 -27.02 -4.40
N TRP A 377 -7.13 -27.98 -4.42
CA TRP A 377 -7.07 -29.07 -3.45
C TRP A 377 -5.77 -29.01 -2.62
N ASP A 378 -5.92 -28.92 -1.30
CA ASP A 378 -4.81 -28.84 -0.33
C ASP A 378 -4.01 -30.15 -0.21
N SER A 379 -4.54 -31.26 -0.73
CA SER A 379 -3.89 -32.58 -0.70
C SER A 379 -4.24 -33.38 -1.94
N ILE A 380 -3.30 -34.23 -2.38
CA ILE A 380 -3.48 -35.09 -3.57
C ILE A 380 -4.66 -36.05 -3.38
N ASP A 381 -4.89 -36.53 -2.16
CA ASP A 381 -5.97 -37.49 -1.84
C ASP A 381 -7.38 -36.92 -2.02
N LYS A 382 -7.53 -35.58 -2.03
CA LYS A 382 -8.81 -34.91 -2.27
C LYS A 382 -9.08 -34.65 -3.76
N ARG A 383 -8.12 -34.95 -4.64
CA ARG A 383 -8.24 -34.70 -6.08
C ARG A 383 -9.07 -35.80 -6.75
N PRO A 384 -9.95 -35.45 -7.71
CA PRO A 384 -10.59 -36.43 -8.58
C PRO A 384 -9.55 -37.25 -9.35
N THR A 385 -9.92 -38.45 -9.78
CA THR A 385 -9.10 -39.25 -10.70
C THR A 385 -8.81 -38.46 -11.97
N VAL A 386 -7.56 -38.48 -12.43
CA VAL A 386 -7.11 -37.79 -13.65
C VAL A 386 -7.96 -38.24 -14.84
N PHE A 387 -8.30 -37.29 -15.71
CA PHE A 387 -9.09 -37.53 -16.90
C PHE A 387 -8.42 -38.58 -17.81
N ASN A 388 -9.18 -39.61 -18.18
CA ASN A 388 -8.72 -40.66 -19.07
C ASN A 388 -8.84 -40.21 -20.54
N GLY A 389 -7.94 -39.32 -20.94
CA GLY A 389 -7.88 -38.71 -22.25
C GLY A 389 -6.78 -37.65 -22.33
N ILE A 390 -6.72 -36.93 -23.44
CA ILE A 390 -5.73 -35.88 -23.66
C ILE A 390 -6.39 -34.56 -24.03
N VAL A 391 -5.79 -33.47 -23.53
CA VAL A 391 -6.12 -32.09 -23.90
C VAL A 391 -5.08 -31.63 -24.91
N ILE A 392 -5.48 -31.42 -26.16
CA ILE A 392 -4.60 -31.04 -27.26
C ILE A 392 -4.71 -29.53 -27.45
N VAL A 393 -3.67 -28.78 -27.08
CA VAL A 393 -3.62 -27.33 -27.28
C VAL A 393 -3.34 -27.02 -28.75
N ASN A 394 -4.20 -26.25 -29.39
CA ASN A 394 -4.03 -25.87 -30.78
C ASN A 394 -3.12 -24.64 -30.87
N ASN A 395 -1.83 -24.87 -31.14
CA ASN A 395 -0.90 -23.82 -31.53
C ASN A 395 -1.08 -23.50 -33.03
N GLN A 396 -2.17 -22.82 -33.39
CA GLN A 396 -2.29 -22.21 -34.71
C GLN A 396 -2.63 -20.73 -34.59
N SER A 397 -1.63 -19.94 -35.00
CA SER A 397 -1.77 -18.57 -35.46
C SER A 397 -2.53 -18.54 -36.78
N GLU A 398 -3.84 -18.32 -36.75
CA GLU A 398 -4.55 -17.73 -37.90
C GLU A 398 -5.45 -16.59 -37.42
N GLN A 399 -5.15 -15.42 -37.98
CA GLN A 399 -5.92 -14.19 -37.88
C GLN A 399 -7.29 -14.37 -38.54
N LYS A 400 -8.35 -14.06 -37.78
CA LYS A 400 -9.48 -13.32 -38.32
C LYS A 400 -9.81 -12.20 -37.34
N ASN A 401 -9.56 -10.97 -37.79
CA ASN A 401 -10.03 -9.75 -37.17
C ASN A 401 -11.56 -9.74 -37.16
N THR A 402 -12.12 -9.52 -35.97
CA THR A 402 -13.29 -8.69 -35.78
C THR A 402 -13.02 -7.86 -34.55
N ASP A 403 -12.96 -6.56 -34.77
CA ASP A 403 -12.74 -5.51 -33.78
C ASP A 403 -13.77 -5.58 -32.65
N ASP A 404 -13.30 -5.46 -31.40
CA ASP A 404 -13.82 -4.48 -30.42
C ASP A 404 -12.98 -4.50 -29.12
N ASP A 405 -12.18 -3.44 -29.01
CA ASP A 405 -11.64 -2.69 -27.87
C ASP A 405 -11.41 -3.32 -26.46
N ASN A 406 -10.11 -3.58 -26.23
CA ASN A 406 -9.22 -3.06 -25.18
C ASN A 406 -9.57 -3.17 -23.67
N SER A 407 -8.86 -4.13 -23.04
CA SER A 407 -8.13 -4.08 -21.75
C SER A 407 -7.53 -2.70 -21.43
N GLY A 408 -7.54 -2.21 -20.19
CA GLY A 408 -6.68 -2.64 -19.08
C GLY A 408 -5.73 -1.48 -18.71
N THR A 409 -5.89 -0.86 -17.54
CA THR A 409 -4.93 -0.90 -16.39
C THR A 409 -3.54 -0.30 -16.69
N ASP A 410 -3.19 0.88 -16.15
CA ASP A 410 -2.52 1.09 -14.84
C ASP A 410 -0.99 0.89 -14.94
N VAL A 411 -0.04 1.66 -14.39
CA VAL A 411 0.10 2.91 -13.60
C VAL A 411 1.58 3.37 -13.76
N ASN A 412 1.92 4.62 -13.42
CA ASN A 412 2.97 5.00 -12.42
C ASN A 412 3.80 6.24 -12.77
N ASN A 413 3.82 7.22 -11.85
CA ASN A 413 5.01 7.82 -11.22
C ASN A 413 4.56 8.79 -10.11
N ILE A 414 4.86 8.50 -8.83
CA ILE A 414 5.98 8.97 -7.97
C ILE A 414 5.92 10.48 -7.63
N ILE A 415 5.79 10.76 -6.32
CA ILE A 415 5.67 12.08 -5.66
C ILE A 415 6.79 12.25 -4.61
N PRO A 416 7.31 13.47 -4.34
CA PRO A 416 8.42 13.71 -3.40
C PRO A 416 8.02 13.78 -1.91
N ILE A 417 9.04 13.56 -1.07
CA ILE A 417 9.03 13.31 0.37
C ILE A 417 9.48 14.58 1.11
N ASP A 418 8.60 15.21 1.89
CA ASP A 418 9.03 16.02 3.06
C ASP A 418 7.90 16.31 4.06
N THR A 419 6.64 16.06 3.71
CA THR A 419 5.48 16.27 4.61
C THR A 419 4.98 15.00 5.32
N GLN A 420 5.58 13.82 5.04
CA GLN A 420 5.07 12.53 5.49
C GLN A 420 5.49 12.14 6.92
N GLU A 421 6.68 12.50 7.41
CA GLU A 421 7.19 12.01 8.71
C GLU A 421 6.28 12.36 9.90
N LYS A 422 5.61 13.51 9.86
CA LYS A 422 4.77 13.97 10.98
C LYS A 422 3.39 13.31 10.99
N LYS A 423 2.78 13.13 9.81
CA LYS A 423 1.47 12.46 9.66
C LYS A 423 1.60 10.93 9.78
N PHE A 424 2.75 10.41 9.39
CA PHE A 424 3.12 9.00 9.53
C PHE A 424 3.27 8.58 10.99
N ASN A 425 4.01 9.35 11.80
CA ASN A 425 4.17 9.05 13.22
C ASN A 425 2.83 8.94 13.94
N ASP A 426 1.86 9.80 13.61
CA ASP A 426 0.53 9.81 14.22
C ASP A 426 -0.34 8.63 13.74
N SER A 427 -0.34 8.31 12.44
CA SER A 427 -1.13 7.18 11.89
C SER A 427 -0.55 5.82 12.28
N PHE A 428 0.78 5.71 12.33
CA PHE A 428 1.47 4.49 12.72
C PHE A 428 1.32 4.23 14.22
N ASP A 429 1.46 5.26 15.06
CA ASP A 429 1.12 5.15 16.47
C ASP A 429 -0.35 4.79 16.67
N PHE A 430 -1.27 5.36 15.89
CA PHE A 430 -2.68 5.00 15.95
C PHE A 430 -2.91 3.52 15.61
N ALA A 431 -2.34 3.01 14.52
CA ALA A 431 -2.46 1.59 14.15
C ALA A 431 -1.82 0.67 15.19
N LEU A 432 -0.67 1.07 15.73
CA LEU A 432 -0.03 0.37 16.84
C LEU A 432 -0.90 0.39 18.11
N ASN A 433 -1.60 1.49 18.41
CA ASN A 433 -2.44 1.63 19.61
C ASN A 433 -3.80 0.93 19.47
N LEU A 434 -4.30 0.72 18.24
CA LEU A 434 -5.57 0.02 17.99
C LEU A 434 -5.57 -1.44 18.49
N PHE A 435 -4.39 -2.05 18.60
CA PHE A 435 -4.22 -3.42 19.11
C PHE A 435 -4.07 -3.49 20.64
N ASN A 436 -3.95 -2.35 21.33
CA ASN A 436 -3.89 -2.33 22.79
C ASN A 436 -5.32 -2.22 23.35
N THR A 437 -6.03 -3.33 23.48
CA THR A 437 -7.22 -3.37 24.36
C THR A 437 -6.75 -3.47 25.81
N PRO A 438 -7.24 -2.63 26.74
CA PRO A 438 -6.98 -2.83 28.17
C PRO A 438 -7.71 -4.09 28.62
N ASP A 439 -6.95 -5.14 28.95
CA ASP A 439 -7.53 -6.36 29.48
C ASP A 439 -7.84 -6.18 30.97
N ASN A 440 -9.10 -6.43 31.32
CA ASN A 440 -9.63 -6.35 32.67
C ASN A 440 -9.18 -7.59 33.45
N THR A 441 -8.12 -7.48 34.24
CA THR A 441 -7.86 -8.42 35.34
C THR A 441 -7.09 -7.72 36.45
N GLU A 442 -7.81 -7.14 37.42
CA GLU A 442 -7.42 -7.11 38.83
C GLU A 442 -8.57 -6.56 39.68
N GLN A 443 -9.45 -7.47 40.13
CA GLN A 443 -10.24 -7.26 41.34
C GLN A 443 -10.11 -8.52 42.20
N LYS A 444 -9.41 -8.37 43.34
CA LYS A 444 -9.93 -8.67 44.68
C LYS A 444 -8.79 -8.55 45.70
N GLN A 445 -8.95 -7.64 46.66
CA GLN A 445 -8.92 -8.01 48.08
C GLN A 445 -9.59 -6.93 48.94
N ASP A 446 -10.71 -7.36 49.51
CA ASP A 446 -11.27 -7.11 50.84
C ASP A 446 -11.73 -5.71 51.28
N GLU A 447 -13.06 -5.60 51.23
CA GLU A 447 -13.93 -4.86 52.13
C GLU A 447 -13.61 -5.10 53.63
N GLN A 448 -13.73 -4.06 54.46
CA GLN A 448 -14.59 -4.12 55.65
C GLN A 448 -14.87 -2.76 56.32
N LYS A 449 -16.17 -2.61 56.65
CA LYS A 449 -16.88 -1.67 57.56
C LYS A 449 -17.41 -0.38 56.92
N LYS A 450 -18.69 -0.34 56.50
CA LYS A 450 -19.95 -0.14 57.30
C LYS A 450 -19.88 1.12 58.17
N GLU A 451 -20.84 2.05 58.19
CA GLU A 451 -22.22 2.08 57.71
C GLU A 451 -22.74 3.53 57.81
N ASN A 452 -23.69 3.87 56.94
CA ASN A 452 -24.83 4.78 57.12
C ASN A 452 -24.65 6.30 57.33
N SER A 453 -24.97 7.06 56.27
CA SER A 453 -26.08 8.02 56.36
C SER A 453 -26.87 8.04 55.06
N VAL A 454 -28.18 7.85 55.20
CA VAL A 454 -29.19 7.71 54.16
C VAL A 454 -29.65 9.08 53.65
N THR A 455 -30.16 9.08 52.42
CA THR A 455 -31.06 10.04 51.74
C THR A 455 -30.48 11.27 51.03
N ASN A 456 -30.87 11.33 49.75
CA ASN A 456 -31.08 12.49 48.89
C ASN A 456 -29.84 13.20 48.35
N GLU A 457 -29.40 12.78 47.16
CA GLU A 457 -29.04 13.71 46.06
C GLU A 457 -28.81 12.92 44.76
N LEU A 458 -29.93 12.55 44.13
CA LEU A 458 -30.06 12.35 42.68
C LEU A 458 -30.59 13.67 42.10
N VAL A 459 -29.88 14.77 42.34
CA VAL A 459 -30.23 16.11 41.82
C VAL A 459 -28.95 16.94 41.69
N HIS A 460 -28.18 16.72 40.61
CA HIS A 460 -27.40 17.74 39.88
C HIS A 460 -26.33 17.08 39.00
N ALA A 461 -26.74 16.61 37.81
CA ALA A 461 -25.94 16.67 36.58
C ALA A 461 -26.81 16.31 35.36
N THR A 462 -28.02 16.89 35.28
CA THR A 462 -28.92 16.77 34.13
C THR A 462 -29.51 18.13 33.75
N GLU A 463 -28.75 19.20 33.98
CA GLU A 463 -29.08 20.56 33.55
C GLU A 463 -27.90 21.17 32.81
N LYS A 464 -27.76 20.77 31.54
CA LYS A 464 -27.19 21.62 30.46
C LYS A 464 -27.46 21.08 29.05
N ILE A 465 -28.49 20.24 28.88
CA ILE A 465 -28.89 19.68 27.57
C ILE A 465 -30.39 19.89 27.26
N SER A 466 -31.20 20.46 28.16
CA SER A 466 -32.66 20.59 27.97
C SER A 466 -33.19 22.01 27.73
N THR A 467 -32.34 23.02 27.47
CA THR A 467 -32.80 24.41 27.22
C THR A 467 -32.47 24.97 25.84
N LEU A 468 -32.31 24.11 24.82
CA LEU A 468 -32.17 24.54 23.41
C LEU A 468 -33.11 23.80 22.44
N SER A 469 -34.02 22.96 22.92
CA SER A 469 -34.92 22.17 22.06
C SER A 469 -36.36 22.69 21.97
N ASP A 470 -36.78 23.63 22.82
CA ASP A 470 -38.18 24.08 22.88
C ASP A 470 -38.40 25.55 22.50
N THR A 471 -37.45 26.21 21.83
CA THR A 471 -37.63 27.62 21.39
C THR A 471 -37.67 27.82 19.88
N ILE A 472 -37.60 26.77 19.04
CA ILE A 472 -37.79 26.93 17.59
C ILE A 472 -38.63 25.78 17.01
N THR A 473 -39.86 25.63 17.51
CA THR A 473 -40.95 25.02 16.74
C THR A 473 -42.20 25.91 16.91
N LEU A 474 -42.30 26.94 16.07
CA LEU A 474 -43.52 27.65 15.61
C LEU A 474 -43.17 29.09 15.17
N LEU A 475 -42.33 29.20 14.13
CA LEU A 475 -42.39 30.29 13.16
C LEU A 475 -41.95 29.69 11.79
N THR A 476 -42.70 28.70 11.30
CA THR A 476 -42.81 28.49 9.86
C THR A 476 -43.84 29.48 9.36
N ASP A 477 -43.35 30.65 8.96
CA ASP A 477 -43.86 31.45 7.85
C ASP A 477 -43.06 32.75 7.85
N ASN A 478 -41.91 32.71 7.19
CA ASN A 478 -41.43 33.76 6.30
C ASN A 478 -40.23 33.20 5.56
N THR A 479 -40.46 32.90 4.30
CA THR A 479 -39.48 32.96 3.22
C THR A 479 -38.53 34.14 3.43
N ASP A 480 -37.27 33.86 3.73
CA ASP A 480 -36.14 34.59 3.17
C ASP A 480 -34.84 33.80 3.36
N GLN A 481 -34.11 33.74 2.25
CA GLN A 481 -32.93 32.92 1.97
C GLN A 481 -31.73 33.32 2.83
N ILE A 482 -31.01 32.33 3.37
CA ILE A 482 -29.55 32.39 3.41
C ILE A 482 -29.03 31.20 2.60
N ASN A 483 -29.05 31.38 1.27
CA ASN A 483 -28.21 30.65 0.34
C ASN A 483 -26.75 30.84 0.78
N THR A 484 -26.05 29.77 1.17
CA THR A 484 -24.58 29.75 1.04
C THR A 484 -24.26 29.56 -0.44
N GLU A 485 -24.47 30.63 -1.20
CA GLU A 485 -24.26 30.64 -2.65
C GLU A 485 -22.79 30.34 -2.96
N ILE A 486 -22.56 29.22 -3.63
CA ILE A 486 -21.33 28.88 -4.33
C ILE A 486 -21.18 29.92 -5.45
N ASN A 487 -20.34 30.93 -5.24
CA ASN A 487 -20.06 31.97 -6.23
C ASN A 487 -18.60 31.92 -6.70
N ALA A 488 -18.34 32.51 -7.87
CA ALA A 488 -17.01 32.50 -8.48
C ALA A 488 -15.99 33.37 -7.74
N GLU A 489 -16.43 34.42 -7.06
CA GLU A 489 -15.57 35.31 -6.26
C GLU A 489 -14.97 34.58 -5.06
N LYS A 490 -15.79 33.82 -4.31
CA LYS A 490 -15.30 32.97 -3.22
C LYS A 490 -14.42 31.84 -3.74
N PHE A 491 -14.68 31.31 -4.93
CA PHE A 491 -13.78 30.35 -5.57
C PHE A 491 -12.40 30.98 -5.85
N VAL A 492 -12.34 32.21 -6.33
CA VAL A 492 -11.09 32.94 -6.56
C VAL A 492 -10.36 33.18 -5.23
N GLU A 493 -11.05 33.60 -4.18
CA GLU A 493 -10.45 33.80 -2.84
C GLU A 493 -9.93 32.48 -2.24
N TRP A 494 -10.70 31.40 -2.41
CA TRP A 494 -10.29 30.05 -2.04
C TRP A 494 -9.04 29.61 -2.81
N LEU A 495 -8.94 29.92 -4.12
CA LEU A 495 -7.78 29.63 -4.93
C LEU A 495 -6.55 30.43 -4.47
N LYS A 496 -6.72 31.71 -4.12
CA LYS A 496 -5.64 32.55 -3.54
C LYS A 496 -5.13 31.99 -2.22
N THR A 497 -6.05 31.65 -1.31
CA THR A 497 -5.73 31.06 -0.01
C THR A 497 -5.02 29.72 -0.19
N SER A 498 -5.46 28.93 -1.16
CA SER A 498 -4.88 27.65 -1.51
C SER A 498 -3.45 27.75 -2.01
N LEU A 499 -3.17 28.72 -2.90
CA LEU A 499 -1.83 28.98 -3.43
C LEU A 499 -0.90 29.65 -2.40
N ALA A 500 -1.46 30.33 -1.39
CA ALA A 500 -0.69 30.92 -0.30
C ALA A 500 -0.27 29.87 0.75
N ASN A 501 -1.15 28.92 1.06
CA ASN A 501 -0.98 27.91 2.10
C ASN A 501 -0.48 26.55 1.58
N ASP A 502 -0.23 26.41 0.28
CA ASP A 502 0.20 25.17 -0.40
C ASP A 502 -0.73 23.97 -0.09
N THR A 503 -2.04 24.23 0.01
CA THR A 503 -3.03 23.22 0.41
C THR A 503 -3.43 22.28 -0.74
N PHE A 504 -3.12 22.64 -1.99
CA PHE A 504 -3.36 21.82 -3.16
C PHE A 504 -2.06 21.44 -3.85
N PRO A 505 -1.94 20.19 -4.36
CA PRO A 505 -0.85 19.81 -5.22
C PRO A 505 -0.77 20.73 -6.45
N ILE A 506 0.43 21.24 -6.73
CA ILE A 506 0.74 22.10 -7.89
C ILE A 506 1.82 21.37 -8.70
N ASN A 507 1.64 21.26 -10.01
CA ASN A 507 2.59 20.58 -10.92
C ASN A 507 2.85 19.09 -10.67
N GLU A 508 2.14 18.48 -9.74
CA GLU A 508 2.20 17.04 -9.48
C GLU A 508 1.30 16.23 -10.44
N PRO A 509 1.57 14.93 -10.61
CA PRO A 509 0.64 14.02 -11.27
C PRO A 509 -0.76 14.11 -10.65
N GLN A 510 -1.79 14.29 -11.49
CA GLN A 510 -3.20 14.49 -11.10
C GLN A 510 -3.58 15.82 -10.43
N ALA A 511 -2.63 16.74 -10.21
CA ALA A 511 -2.91 18.08 -9.70
C ALA A 511 -3.98 18.79 -10.55
N LYS A 512 -4.74 19.69 -9.92
CA LYS A 512 -5.76 20.51 -10.62
C LYS A 512 -5.27 21.92 -10.95
N ILE A 513 -4.07 22.26 -10.50
CA ILE A 513 -3.39 23.52 -10.74
C ILE A 513 -1.99 23.17 -11.28
N HIS A 514 -1.64 23.72 -12.43
CA HIS A 514 -0.31 23.62 -13.00
C HIS A 514 0.19 25.00 -13.42
N PHE A 515 1.50 25.15 -13.60
CA PHE A 515 2.10 26.31 -14.25
C PHE A 515 2.64 25.88 -15.60
N VAL A 516 2.27 26.55 -16.68
CA VAL A 516 2.73 26.23 -18.04
C VAL A 516 2.97 27.53 -18.79
N ASN A 517 4.16 27.71 -19.37
CA ASN A 517 4.60 28.94 -20.04
C ASN A 517 4.35 30.20 -19.18
N ASP A 518 4.73 30.14 -17.90
CA ASP A 518 4.60 31.23 -16.93
C ASP A 518 3.15 31.71 -16.73
N CYS A 519 2.19 30.79 -16.88
CA CYS A 519 0.77 31.02 -16.64
C CYS A 519 0.20 29.94 -15.72
N ILE A 520 -0.83 30.27 -14.92
CA ILE A 520 -1.57 29.27 -14.13
C ILE A 520 -2.53 28.53 -15.06
N PHE A 521 -2.49 27.20 -15.05
CA PHE A 521 -3.38 26.31 -15.76
C PHE A 521 -4.28 25.56 -14.78
N LEU A 522 -5.58 25.88 -14.79
CA LEU A 522 -6.60 25.27 -13.92
C LEU A 522 -7.35 24.15 -14.66
N VAL A 523 -7.22 22.91 -14.19
CA VAL A 523 -7.81 21.73 -14.83
C VAL A 523 -9.32 21.66 -14.60
N THR A 524 -10.11 21.65 -15.68
CA THR A 524 -11.59 21.57 -15.64
C THR A 524 -12.08 20.18 -16.06
N PRO A 525 -13.15 19.62 -15.44
CA PRO A 525 -13.96 20.21 -14.37
C PRO A 525 -13.37 20.04 -12.96
N GLY A 526 -12.25 19.32 -12.84
CA GLY A 526 -11.73 18.86 -11.55
C GLY A 526 -11.53 19.94 -10.49
N ILE A 527 -10.98 21.11 -10.86
CA ILE A 527 -10.76 22.19 -9.88
C ILE A 527 -12.07 22.72 -9.27
N PHE A 528 -13.13 22.82 -10.07
CA PHE A 528 -14.43 23.30 -9.61
C PHE A 528 -15.17 22.23 -8.79
N GLN A 529 -15.02 20.96 -9.15
CA GLN A 529 -15.58 19.85 -8.37
C GLN A 529 -14.96 19.77 -6.98
N VAL A 530 -13.64 19.94 -6.87
CA VAL A 530 -12.91 19.97 -5.59
C VAL A 530 -13.41 21.11 -4.71
N TYR A 531 -13.60 22.31 -5.26
CA TYR A 531 -14.16 23.43 -4.50
C TYR A 531 -15.60 23.16 -4.04
N CYS A 532 -16.49 22.70 -4.93
CA CYS A 532 -17.88 22.40 -4.56
C CYS A 532 -17.95 21.31 -3.47
N GLN A 533 -17.08 20.30 -3.54
CA GLN A 533 -17.01 19.24 -2.53
C GLN A 533 -16.55 19.80 -1.17
N THR A 534 -15.55 20.69 -1.18
CA THR A 534 -14.96 21.25 0.05
C THR A 534 -15.89 22.25 0.73
N THR A 535 -16.63 23.04 -0.03
CA THR A 535 -17.45 24.14 0.52
C THR A 535 -18.92 23.77 0.71
N ALA A 536 -19.49 22.94 -0.17
CA ALA A 536 -20.92 22.65 -0.18
C ALA A 536 -21.26 21.16 -0.05
N GLY A 537 -20.24 20.29 0.14
CA GLY A 537 -20.42 18.85 0.31
C GLY A 537 -21.05 18.15 -0.91
N ASN A 538 -21.06 18.80 -2.08
CA ASN A 538 -21.64 18.25 -3.29
C ASN A 538 -20.71 18.41 -4.50
N THR A 539 -20.84 17.51 -5.47
CA THR A 539 -20.07 17.53 -6.72
C THR A 539 -20.90 17.97 -7.92
N ASN A 540 -22.15 18.40 -7.76
CA ASN A 540 -23.07 18.65 -8.88
C ASN A 540 -23.15 20.13 -9.29
N SER A 541 -22.74 21.06 -8.42
CA SER A 541 -22.84 22.50 -8.66
C SER A 541 -21.68 23.11 -9.47
N TRP A 542 -20.69 22.32 -9.88
CA TRP A 542 -19.50 22.84 -10.58
C TRP A 542 -19.81 23.48 -11.94
N ARG A 543 -20.87 23.02 -12.64
CA ARG A 543 -21.22 23.54 -13.97
C ARG A 543 -21.61 25.01 -13.94
N GLU A 544 -22.37 25.40 -12.93
CA GLU A 544 -22.81 26.79 -12.78
C GLU A 544 -21.65 27.66 -12.28
N LEU A 545 -20.87 27.16 -11.32
CA LEU A 545 -19.65 27.83 -10.87
C LEU A 545 -18.66 28.09 -12.02
N GLN A 546 -18.47 27.11 -12.91
CA GLN A 546 -17.58 27.26 -14.05
C GLN A 546 -18.06 28.33 -15.04
N LYS A 547 -19.38 28.46 -15.25
CA LYS A 547 -19.95 29.55 -16.06
C LYS A 547 -19.75 30.90 -15.38
N GLN A 548 -19.93 30.98 -14.07
CA GLN A 548 -19.69 32.21 -13.31
C GLN A 548 -18.21 32.62 -13.36
N PHE A 549 -17.28 31.67 -13.21
CA PHE A 549 -15.84 31.92 -13.36
C PHE A 549 -15.49 32.45 -14.75
N GLN A 550 -16.10 31.92 -15.82
CA GLN A 550 -15.90 32.44 -17.18
C GLN A 550 -16.35 33.90 -17.33
N ARG A 551 -17.39 34.34 -16.60
CA ARG A 551 -17.88 35.73 -16.62
C ARG A 551 -16.90 36.70 -15.94
N LEU A 552 -16.07 36.22 -15.02
CA LEU A 552 -15.02 37.04 -14.38
C LEU A 552 -13.89 37.41 -15.35
N ASN A 553 -13.78 36.75 -16.51
CA ASN A 553 -12.77 37.01 -17.54
C ASN A 553 -11.32 37.05 -17.01
N LEU A 554 -11.02 36.26 -15.98
CA LEU A 554 -9.67 36.13 -15.42
C LEU A 554 -8.77 35.19 -16.25
N HIS A 555 -9.38 34.35 -17.09
CA HIS A 555 -8.67 33.41 -17.97
C HIS A 555 -8.37 34.00 -19.34
N LYS A 556 -7.24 33.64 -19.92
CA LYS A 556 -6.86 33.89 -21.30
C LYS A 556 -7.76 33.08 -22.23
N LYS A 557 -8.26 33.70 -23.30
CA LYS A 557 -9.02 33.02 -24.36
C LYS A 557 -8.09 32.60 -25.49
N LYS A 558 -8.30 31.40 -26.05
CA LYS A 558 -7.51 30.84 -27.15
C LYS A 558 -7.89 31.51 -28.47
N GLN A 559 -6.89 31.92 -29.27
CA GLN A 559 -7.08 32.46 -30.63
C GLN A 559 -6.28 31.65 -31.66
N PRO A 560 -6.79 31.48 -32.91
CA PRO A 560 -8.10 31.88 -33.42
C PRO A 560 -9.27 31.07 -32.81
N GLY A 561 -10.46 31.66 -32.69
CA GLY A 561 -11.70 30.97 -32.26
C GLY A 561 -12.29 31.37 -30.90
N ASN A 562 -11.60 32.21 -30.11
CA ASN A 562 -12.08 32.78 -28.84
C ASN A 562 -12.59 31.73 -27.82
N PHE A 563 -11.95 30.56 -27.77
CA PHE A 563 -12.34 29.49 -26.86
C PHE A 563 -11.84 29.75 -25.44
N ASN A 564 -12.67 29.44 -24.44
CA ASN A 564 -12.33 29.64 -23.02
C ASN A 564 -11.41 28.55 -22.45
N ILE A 565 -11.30 27.40 -23.12
CA ILE A 565 -10.62 26.20 -22.63
C ILE A 565 -9.39 25.91 -23.49
N TRP A 566 -8.24 25.79 -22.84
CA TRP A 566 -6.97 25.38 -23.42
C TRP A 566 -6.77 23.88 -23.26
N THR A 567 -6.00 23.28 -24.17
CA THR A 567 -5.59 21.88 -24.08
C THR A 567 -4.08 21.84 -23.94
N CYS A 568 -3.60 21.18 -22.90
CA CYS A 568 -2.18 20.85 -22.74
C CYS A 568 -1.96 19.38 -23.13
N ILE A 569 -0.87 19.13 -23.83
CA ILE A 569 -0.35 17.79 -24.09
C ILE A 569 0.57 17.43 -22.92
N ILE A 570 0.32 16.28 -22.33
CA ILE A 570 1.17 15.68 -21.30
C ILE A 570 2.07 14.67 -22.01
N LYS A 571 3.37 14.93 -22.09
CA LYS A 571 4.37 14.01 -22.67
C LYS A 571 4.95 13.12 -21.57
N GLY A 572 4.63 11.83 -21.63
CA GLY A 572 5.30 10.78 -20.84
C GLY A 572 6.13 9.85 -21.73
N ASP A 573 6.98 9.02 -21.11
CA ASP A 573 8.00 8.20 -21.80
C ASP A 573 7.43 7.17 -22.81
N TYR A 574 6.16 6.78 -22.65
CA TYR A 574 5.52 5.76 -23.49
C TYR A 574 4.13 6.17 -24.02
N LYS A 575 3.56 7.31 -23.58
CA LYS A 575 2.20 7.75 -23.96
C LYS A 575 2.05 9.27 -23.86
N THR A 576 1.36 9.87 -24.83
CA THR A 576 0.90 11.27 -24.77
C THR A 576 -0.56 11.34 -24.38
N SER A 577 -0.91 12.14 -23.37
CA SER A 577 -2.32 12.39 -22.99
C SER A 577 -2.67 13.87 -23.10
N ARG A 578 -3.97 14.20 -23.09
CA ARG A 578 -4.47 15.59 -23.24
C ARG A 578 -5.28 15.98 -22.02
N VAL A 579 -5.01 17.15 -21.47
CA VAL A 579 -5.76 17.73 -20.35
C VAL A 579 -6.34 19.09 -20.74
N LYS A 580 -7.59 19.34 -20.34
CA LYS A 580 -8.32 20.58 -20.64
C LYS A 580 -8.37 21.48 -19.40
N GLY A 581 -8.19 22.78 -19.60
CA GLY A 581 -8.11 23.73 -18.49
C GLY A 581 -8.23 25.19 -18.91
N TYR A 582 -8.26 26.07 -17.91
CA TYR A 582 -8.21 27.52 -18.08
C TYR A 582 -6.78 28.00 -17.89
N LEU A 583 -6.31 28.88 -18.77
CA LEU A 583 -4.98 29.50 -18.67
C LEU A 583 -5.13 30.92 -18.10
N ILE A 584 -4.29 31.31 -17.15
CA ILE A 584 -4.33 32.62 -16.48
C ILE A 584 -2.92 33.20 -16.52
N GLU A 585 -2.76 34.36 -17.15
CA GLU A 585 -1.44 35.01 -17.30
C GLU A 585 -1.03 35.82 -16.08
N ASN A 586 -2.00 36.46 -15.40
CA ASN A 586 -1.70 37.32 -14.26
C ASN A 586 -1.51 36.50 -12.97
N ILE A 587 -0.31 35.93 -12.80
CA ILE A 587 0.06 35.13 -11.62
C ILE A 587 0.00 35.98 -10.34
N GLU A 588 0.49 37.23 -10.40
CA GLU A 588 0.59 38.14 -9.25
C GLU A 588 -0.77 38.43 -8.62
N PHE A 589 -1.86 38.38 -9.41
CA PHE A 589 -3.21 38.50 -8.85
C PHE A 589 -3.56 37.35 -7.89
N PHE A 590 -3.01 36.16 -8.10
CA PHE A 590 -3.30 34.96 -7.35
C PHE A 590 -2.27 34.64 -6.27
N THR A 591 -0.99 34.91 -6.51
CA THR A 591 0.09 34.59 -5.57
C THR A 591 1.37 35.38 -5.88
N ASN A 592 2.12 35.70 -4.82
CA ASN A 592 3.46 36.31 -4.93
C ASN A 592 4.59 35.26 -4.85
N LYS A 593 4.24 33.97 -4.73
CA LYS A 593 5.22 32.87 -4.74
C LYS A 593 5.61 32.54 -6.18
N GLN A 594 6.90 32.28 -6.39
CA GLN A 594 7.40 31.85 -7.69
C GLN A 594 7.24 30.33 -7.85
N TYR A 595 6.60 29.90 -8.93
CA TYR A 595 6.41 28.50 -9.29
C TYR A 595 7.13 28.18 -10.59
N PHE A 596 7.77 27.01 -10.66
CA PHE A 596 8.37 26.52 -11.91
C PHE A 596 7.30 26.02 -12.87
N ASN A 597 7.53 26.13 -14.18
CA ASN A 597 6.66 25.51 -15.17
C ASN A 597 6.73 23.99 -15.08
N ASN A 598 5.59 23.33 -15.29
CA ASN A 598 5.50 21.89 -15.37
C ASN A 598 6.21 21.41 -16.64
N MET A 599 7.33 20.72 -16.47
CA MET A 599 8.18 20.23 -17.55
C MET A 599 7.50 19.20 -18.47
N TYR A 600 6.41 18.57 -18.01
CA TYR A 600 5.72 17.52 -18.74
C TYR A 600 4.47 18.03 -19.49
N LEU A 601 4.04 19.27 -19.23
CA LEU A 601 2.89 19.88 -19.92
C LEU A 601 3.38 20.88 -20.96
N THR A 602 2.91 20.71 -22.19
CA THR A 602 3.12 21.68 -23.26
C THR A 602 1.75 22.16 -23.75
N LEU A 603 1.57 23.47 -23.88
CA LEU A 603 0.35 24.03 -24.49
C LEU A 603 0.25 23.56 -25.95
N GLN A 604 -0.90 23.02 -26.34
CA GLN A 604 -1.12 22.64 -27.74
C GLN A 604 -1.37 23.90 -28.59
N ASP A 605 -0.45 24.15 -29.52
CA ASP A 605 -0.57 25.23 -30.50
C ASP A 605 -1.79 25.04 -31.40
N VAL A 606 -2.35 26.15 -31.87
CA VAL A 606 -3.64 26.14 -32.60
C VAL A 606 -3.50 25.58 -34.02
N ASN A 607 -2.27 25.38 -34.50
CA ASN A 607 -1.99 24.91 -35.86
C ASN A 607 -1.86 23.38 -35.98
N ASP A 608 -1.80 22.63 -34.88
CA ASP A 608 -1.82 21.16 -34.91
C ASP A 608 -3.26 20.67 -34.80
N GLY A 609 -3.94 20.82 -35.93
CA GLY A 609 -5.38 20.65 -36.11
C GLY A 609 -5.92 19.27 -35.75
N GLU A 610 -7.11 19.29 -35.16
CA GLU A 610 -8.32 18.71 -35.78
C GLU A 610 -8.05 17.89 -37.05
N LYS A 611 -7.83 16.59 -36.87
CA LYS A 611 -8.36 15.55 -37.75
C LYS A 611 -8.82 14.39 -36.88
N GLU A 612 -10.13 14.36 -36.72
CA GLU A 612 -11.05 13.30 -36.28
C GLU A 612 -10.71 12.48 -35.03
#